data_AF-A0AAP0S9N8-F1
#
_entry.id   AF-A0AAP0S9N8-F1
#
_cell.length_a   1.000
_cell.length_b   1.000
_cell.length_c   1.000
_cell.angle_alpha   90.00
_cell.angle_beta   90.00
_cell.angle_gamma   90.00
#
_symmetry.space_group_name_H-M   'P 1'
#
loop_
_entity.id
_entity.type
_entity.pdbx_description
1 polymer ?
#
loop_
_entity_poly.entity_id
_entity_poly.type
_entity_poly.pdbx_seq_one_letter_code
_entity_poly.pdbx_strand_id
1 'polypeptide(L)'
;MAASVCAQRGKLEGVINFRFAILCSGFALNLLEFEQGSINCPSLHIFGSDHGRDRQIASQASRDLASLFEDGCSVVIEHDSGHIIPTRSPYIDQIKDFLRRFL
;
A
#
# COMPACT_ATOMS: atom_id res chain seq x y z
N MET A 1 -3.62 -10.00 2.82
CA MET A 1 -2.98 -10.47 4.07
C MET A 1 -2.36 -9.33 4.87
N ALA A 2 -1.32 -8.63 4.39
CA ALA A 2 -0.69 -7.55 5.17
C ALA A 2 -1.65 -6.41 5.55
N ALA A 3 -2.53 -5.98 4.64
CA ALA A 3 -3.54 -4.95 4.94
C ALA A 3 -4.53 -5.37 6.04
N SER A 4 -4.87 -6.67 6.13
CA SER A 4 -5.71 -7.20 7.21
C SER A 4 -5.00 -7.08 8.57
N VAL A 5 -3.68 -7.25 8.60
CA VAL A 5 -2.88 -6.99 9.81
C VAL A 5 -2.88 -5.50 10.16
N CYS A 6 -2.78 -4.61 9.17
CA CYS A 6 -2.95 -3.16 9.37
C CYS A 6 -4.31 -2.82 10.00
N ALA A 7 -5.40 -3.44 9.52
CA ALA A 7 -6.75 -3.24 10.06
C ALA A 7 -6.89 -3.71 11.52
N GLN A 8 -6.08 -4.68 11.95
CA GLN A 8 -6.08 -5.19 13.32
C GLN A 8 -4.98 -4.55 14.20
N ARG A 9 -4.27 -3.51 13.72
CA ARG A 9 -3.11 -2.94 14.42
C ARG A 9 -3.37 -2.61 15.88
N GLY A 10 -4.50 -1.96 16.19
CA GLY A 10 -4.89 -1.64 17.58
C GLY A 10 -5.12 -2.87 18.46
N LYS A 11 -5.58 -4.00 17.90
CA LYS A 11 -5.76 -5.25 18.66
C LYS A 11 -4.46 -6.05 18.82
N LEU A 12 -3.48 -5.80 17.96
CA LEU A 12 -2.19 -6.48 17.94
C LEU A 12 -1.09 -5.71 18.68
N GLU A 13 -1.43 -4.56 19.28
CA GLU A 13 -0.50 -3.80 20.11
C GLU A 13 0.12 -4.67 21.19
N GLY A 14 1.45 -4.62 21.33
CA GLY A 14 2.20 -5.44 22.28
C GLY A 14 2.55 -6.85 21.78
N VAL A 15 1.94 -7.35 20.70
CA VAL A 15 2.32 -8.62 20.04
C VAL A 15 3.15 -8.36 18.79
N ILE A 16 2.66 -7.48 17.92
CA ILE A 16 3.35 -7.07 16.68
C ILE A 16 3.39 -5.56 16.64
N ASN A 17 4.58 -4.99 16.83
CA ASN A 17 4.79 -3.55 16.81
C ASN A 17 5.43 -3.14 15.49
N PHE A 18 4.62 -2.57 14.59
CA PHE A 18 5.08 -1.98 13.34
C PHE A 18 4.55 -0.54 13.20
N ARG A 19 5.34 0.31 12.55
CA ARG A 19 5.05 1.74 12.40
C ARG A 19 4.30 2.06 11.11
N PHE A 20 4.51 1.25 10.07
CA PHE A 20 3.94 1.44 8.75
C PHE A 20 3.92 0.12 7.97
N ALA A 21 3.21 0.09 6.83
CA ALA A 21 3.27 -0.99 5.86
C ALA A 21 3.73 -0.50 4.47
N ILE A 22 4.43 -1.36 3.73
CA ILE A 22 4.73 -1.14 2.30
C ILE A 22 4.09 -2.29 1.53
N LEU A 23 3.21 -1.95 0.59
CA LEU A 23 2.37 -2.88 -0.16
C LEU A 23 2.69 -2.74 -1.64
N CYS A 24 3.51 -3.65 -2.15
CA CYS A 24 3.90 -3.70 -3.55
C CYS A 24 2.94 -4.60 -4.33
N SER A 25 2.25 -4.05 -5.33
CA SER A 25 1.23 -4.74 -6.14
C SER A 25 0.20 -5.50 -5.28
N GLY A 26 -0.19 -4.88 -4.16
CA GLY A 26 -1.15 -5.46 -3.23
C GLY A 26 -2.58 -5.39 -3.78
N PHE A 27 -3.42 -6.34 -3.39
CA PHE A 27 -4.85 -6.36 -3.68
C PHE A 27 -5.63 -6.93 -2.49
N ALA A 28 -6.91 -6.59 -2.40
CA ALA A 28 -7.82 -7.11 -1.37
C ALA A 28 -8.58 -8.33 -1.90
N LEU A 29 -8.54 -9.44 -1.16
CA LEU A 29 -9.31 -10.66 -1.50
C LEU A 29 -10.80 -10.52 -1.14
N ASN A 30 -11.11 -9.88 -0.01
CA ASN A 30 -12.46 -9.67 0.52
C ASN A 30 -12.68 -8.17 0.79
N LEU A 31 -12.93 -7.37 -0.25
CA LEU A 31 -13.23 -5.93 -0.10
C LEU A 31 -14.47 -5.68 0.77
N LEU A 32 -15.41 -6.63 0.82
CA LEU A 32 -16.67 -6.48 1.57
C LEU A 32 -16.52 -6.46 3.10
N GLU A 33 -15.37 -6.90 3.63
CA GLU A 33 -15.12 -6.92 5.08
C GLU A 33 -14.59 -5.59 5.63
N PHE A 34 -14.16 -4.68 4.74
CA PHE A 34 -13.53 -3.42 5.13
C PHE A 34 -14.22 -2.26 4.43
N GLU A 35 -14.68 -1.30 5.23
CA GLU A 35 -15.18 -0.04 4.69
C GLU A 35 -14.02 0.80 4.15
N GLN A 36 -14.30 1.65 3.17
CA GLN A 36 -13.33 2.61 2.66
C GLN A 36 -12.87 3.52 3.80
N GLY A 37 -11.56 3.75 3.91
CA GLY A 37 -10.99 4.54 5.01
C GLY A 37 -11.07 3.89 6.40
N SER A 38 -11.35 2.59 6.52
CA SER A 38 -11.43 1.92 7.84
C SER A 38 -10.07 1.53 8.45
N ILE A 39 -8.98 1.59 7.67
CA ILE A 39 -7.65 1.16 8.11
C ILE A 39 -6.79 2.36 8.53
N ASN A 40 -6.62 2.53 9.84
CA ASN A 40 -5.71 3.53 10.44
C ASN A 40 -4.28 3.00 10.58
N CYS A 41 -3.54 2.97 9.47
CA CYS A 41 -2.15 2.57 9.48
C CYS A 41 -1.37 3.32 8.39
N PRO A 42 -0.25 3.98 8.71
CA PRO A 42 0.56 4.59 7.68
C PRO A 42 1.03 3.56 6.66
N SER A 43 0.79 3.81 5.38
CA SER A 43 1.08 2.85 4.31
C SER A 43 1.66 3.50 3.06
N LEU A 44 2.50 2.73 2.37
CA LEU A 44 3.00 3.04 1.04
C LEU A 44 2.54 1.96 0.07
N HIS A 45 1.80 2.35 -0.96
CA HIS A 45 1.27 1.46 -1.99
C HIS A 45 2.06 1.71 -3.28
N ILE A 46 2.67 0.66 -3.83
CA ILE A 46 3.52 0.76 -5.02
C ILE A 46 3.02 -0.25 -6.05
N PHE A 47 2.56 0.19 -7.21
CA PHE A 47 2.02 -0.74 -8.22
C PHE A 47 2.11 -0.18 -9.64
N GLY A 48 1.97 -1.09 -10.61
CA GLY A 48 1.94 -0.74 -12.03
C GLY A 48 0.70 0.09 -12.37
N SER A 49 0.90 1.20 -13.08
CA SER A 49 -0.18 1.97 -13.70
C SER A 49 -0.83 1.15 -14.82
N ASP A 50 -1.91 1.69 -15.40
CA ASP A 50 -2.53 1.10 -16.59
C ASP A 50 -1.55 1.01 -17.78
N HIS A 51 -0.56 1.91 -17.84
CA HIS A 51 0.52 1.88 -18.83
C HIS A 51 1.64 0.89 -18.47
N GLY A 52 1.84 0.62 -17.18
CA GLY A 52 2.81 -0.34 -16.68
C GLY A 52 2.54 -1.77 -17.14
N ARG A 53 1.27 -2.08 -17.45
CA ARG A 53 0.84 -3.40 -17.94
C ARG A 53 1.33 -4.52 -17.03
N ASP A 54 1.11 -4.37 -15.72
CA ASP A 54 1.19 -5.49 -14.80
C ASP A 54 0.23 -6.60 -15.28
N ARG A 55 0.80 -7.76 -15.59
CA ARG A 55 0.05 -8.90 -16.14
C ARG A 55 -0.51 -9.82 -15.07
N GLN A 56 -0.19 -9.56 -13.80
CA GLN A 56 -0.61 -10.36 -12.66
C GLN A 56 -1.72 -9.66 -11.90
N ILE A 57 -1.54 -8.37 -11.58
CA ILE A 57 -2.47 -7.59 -10.76
C ILE A 57 -2.94 -6.37 -11.55
N ALA A 58 -4.25 -6.23 -11.73
CA ALA A 58 -4.83 -5.03 -12.31
C ALA A 58 -4.60 -3.84 -11.37
N SER A 59 -4.17 -2.70 -11.91
CA SER A 59 -3.97 -1.43 -11.21
C SER A 59 -5.15 -1.07 -10.29
N GLN A 60 -6.38 -1.28 -10.79
CA GLN A 60 -7.60 -1.01 -10.04
C GLN A 60 -7.69 -1.81 -8.74
N ALA A 61 -7.26 -3.07 -8.71
CA ALA A 61 -7.28 -3.87 -7.49
C ALA A 61 -6.33 -3.32 -6.41
N SER A 62 -5.24 -2.68 -6.82
CA SER A 62 -4.33 -1.98 -5.90
C SER A 62 -4.87 -0.62 -5.46
N ARG A 63 -5.57 0.11 -6.32
CA ARG A 63 -6.31 1.34 -5.96
C ARG A 63 -7.43 1.04 -4.97
N ASP A 64 -8.20 -0.02 -5.20
CA ASP A 64 -9.27 -0.47 -4.31
C ASP A 64 -8.71 -0.88 -2.95
N LEU A 65 -7.54 -1.53 -2.91
CA LEU A 65 -6.88 -1.81 -1.64
C LEU A 65 -6.41 -0.53 -0.93
N ALA A 66 -5.86 0.44 -1.67
CA ALA A 66 -5.38 1.70 -1.11
C ALA A 66 -6.52 2.55 -0.53
N SER A 67 -7.73 2.49 -1.12
CA SER A 67 -8.90 3.23 -0.65
C SER A 67 -9.41 2.74 0.72
N LEU A 68 -9.08 1.51 1.14
CA LEU A 68 -9.41 1.02 2.48
C LEU A 68 -8.65 1.74 3.60
N PHE A 69 -7.54 2.40 3.28
CA PHE A 69 -6.76 3.16 4.25
C PHE A 69 -7.31 4.57 4.43
N GLU A 70 -7.29 5.07 5.66
CA GLU A 70 -7.74 6.44 5.98
C GLU A 70 -7.03 7.49 5.12
N ASP A 71 -7.75 8.55 4.77
CA ASP A 71 -7.20 9.69 4.03
C ASP A 71 -5.98 10.27 4.76
N GLY A 72 -4.88 10.45 4.03
CA GLY A 72 -3.60 10.94 4.59
C GLY A 72 -2.74 9.87 5.28
N CYS A 73 -3.26 8.67 5.51
CA CYS A 73 -2.46 7.54 5.99
C CYS A 73 -1.77 6.78 4.86
N SER A 74 -2.29 6.83 3.62
CA SER A 74 -1.70 6.16 2.47
C SER A 74 -0.93 7.10 1.55
N VAL A 75 0.21 6.62 1.03
CA VAL A 75 0.94 7.23 -0.09
C VAL A 75 0.91 6.25 -1.25
N VAL A 76 0.56 6.71 -2.45
CA VAL A 76 0.44 5.89 -3.66
C VAL A 76 1.54 6.26 -4.65
N ILE A 77 2.26 5.25 -5.14
CA ILE A 77 3.24 5.35 -6.21
C ILE A 77 2.79 4.45 -7.36
N GLU A 78 2.26 5.05 -8.43
CA GLU A 78 1.99 4.34 -9.68
C GLU A 78 3.20 4.46 -10.62
N HIS A 79 3.57 3.36 -11.29
CA HIS A 79 4.68 3.35 -12.23
C HIS A 79 4.36 2.67 -13.56
N ASP A 80 5.02 3.10 -14.63
CA ASP A 80 4.80 2.56 -15.98
C ASP A 80 5.65 1.31 -16.29
N SER A 81 6.07 0.60 -15.25
CA SER A 81 6.67 -0.73 -15.35
C SER A 81 5.66 -1.80 -14.96
N GLY A 82 5.87 -3.04 -15.41
CA GLY A 82 5.01 -4.18 -15.09
C GLY A 82 5.11 -4.61 -13.62
N HIS A 83 5.01 -5.90 -13.32
CA HIS A 83 5.02 -6.42 -11.95
C HIS A 83 6.41 -6.37 -11.28
N ILE A 84 6.90 -5.18 -10.93
CA ILE A 84 8.22 -4.93 -10.34
C ILE A 84 8.15 -3.85 -9.26
N ILE A 85 9.17 -3.79 -8.39
CA ILE A 85 9.37 -2.64 -7.49
C ILE A 85 10.31 -1.65 -8.19
N PRO A 86 9.89 -0.40 -8.45
CA PRO A 86 10.72 0.57 -9.14
C PRO A 86 11.85 1.06 -8.24
N THR A 87 13.09 0.95 -8.71
CA THR A 87 14.31 1.33 -7.96
C THR A 87 15.00 2.58 -8.50
N ARG A 88 14.43 3.21 -9.53
CA ARG A 88 14.95 4.42 -10.17
C ARG A 88 14.16 5.66 -9.75
N SER A 89 14.79 6.83 -9.90
CA SER A 89 14.11 8.11 -9.79
C SER A 89 13.01 8.21 -10.85
N PRO A 90 11.83 8.81 -10.55
CA PRO A 90 11.49 9.52 -9.30
C PRO A 90 10.98 8.60 -8.16
N TYR A 91 10.69 7.33 -8.45
CA TYR A 91 10.01 6.43 -7.51
C TYR A 91 10.81 6.14 -6.25
N ILE A 92 12.11 5.88 -6.39
CA ILE A 92 12.97 5.60 -5.24
C ILE A 92 13.08 6.79 -4.28
N ASP A 93 12.93 8.01 -4.79
CA ASP A 93 12.99 9.23 -3.99
C ASP A 93 11.70 9.37 -3.16
N GLN A 94 10.54 9.08 -3.75
CA GLN A 94 9.27 9.02 -3.03
C GLN A 94 9.25 7.94 -1.94
N ILE A 95 9.84 6.76 -2.21
CA ILE A 95 9.98 5.69 -1.21
C ILE A 95 10.84 6.19 -0.04
N LYS A 96 11.97 6.86 -0.32
CA LYS A 96 12.82 7.45 0.73
C LYS A 96 12.08 8.50 1.54
N ASP A 97 11.30 9.37 0.89
CA ASP A 97 10.55 10.43 1.56
C ASP A 97 9.49 9.85 2.50
N PHE A 98 8.80 8.78 2.10
CA PHE A 98 7.90 8.05 2.99
C PHE A 98 8.65 7.49 4.21
N LEU A 99 9.77 6.77 3.98
CA LEU A 99 10.55 6.14 5.05
C LEU A 99 11.12 7.14 6.05
N ARG A 100 11.55 8.32 5.58
CA ARG A 100 12.08 9.42 6.43
C ARG A 100 11.09 9.92 7.47
N ARG A 101 9.78 9.71 7.28
CA ARG A 101 8.75 10.05 8.30
C ARG A 101 8.85 9.17 9.55
N PHE A 102 9.59 8.06 9.50
CA PHE A 102 9.68 7.06 10.56
C PHE A 102 11.11 6.79 11.05
N LEU A 103 12.12 7.50 10.54
CA LEU A 103 13.47 7.50 11.07
C LEU A 103 13.62 8.60 12.12
#